data_AF-A0A1Y0MMM7-F1
#
_entry.id   AF-A0A1Y0MMM7-F1
#
_cell.length_a   1.000
_cell.length_b   1.000
_cell.length_c   1.000
_cell.angle_alpha   90.00
_cell.angle_beta   90.00
_cell.angle_gamma   90.00
#
_symmetry.space_group_name_H-M   'P 1'
#
loop_
_entity.id
_entity.type
_entity.pdbx_description
1 polymer ?
#
loop_
_entity_poly.entity_id
_entity_poly.type
_entity_poly.pdbx_seq_one_letter_code
_entity_poly.pdbx_strand_id
1 'polypeptide(L)'
;MKLTLHISLITVALCFVTSCSSDPCDDGYSPVEDNGTTICLPDYVVGLERNMTSKTKFFHRQHGVITYDNGTWTNQFGENITTLLKAQ
;
A
#
# COMPACT_ATOMS: atom_id res chain seq x y z
N MET A 1 -44.11 28.86 12.70
CA MET A 1 -42.80 29.08 12.04
C MET A 1 -41.63 28.80 12.98
N LYS A 2 -41.65 27.67 13.72
CA LYS A 2 -40.59 27.26 14.67
C LYS A 2 -40.08 25.83 14.42
N LEU A 3 -40.76 25.05 13.57
CA LEU A 3 -40.44 23.64 13.33
C LEU A 3 -39.39 23.47 12.22
N THR A 4 -39.29 24.40 11.28
CA THR A 4 -38.31 24.38 10.17
C THR A 4 -36.89 24.78 10.60
N LEU A 5 -36.74 25.52 11.70
CA LEU A 5 -35.43 25.98 12.17
C LEU A 5 -34.61 24.87 12.85
N HIS A 6 -35.27 23.82 13.36
CA HIS A 6 -34.59 22.69 14.02
C HIS A 6 -34.13 21.60 13.04
N ILE A 7 -34.74 21.53 11.85
CA ILE A 7 -34.43 20.49 10.85
C ILE A 7 -33.15 20.85 10.06
N SER A 8 -32.85 22.14 9.89
CA SER A 8 -31.64 22.61 9.22
C SER A 8 -30.35 22.48 10.04
N LEU A 9 -30.43 22.30 11.36
CA LEU A 9 -29.25 22.16 12.21
C LEU A 9 -28.69 20.72 12.23
N ILE A 10 -29.53 19.72 11.92
CA ILE A 10 -29.15 18.29 11.98
C ILE A 10 -28.45 17.83 10.69
N THR A 11 -28.71 18.49 9.56
CA THR A 11 -28.19 18.05 8.24
C THR A 11 -26.73 18.44 7.99
N VAL A 12 -26.18 19.45 8.68
CA VAL A 12 -24.76 19.86 8.53
C VAL A 12 -23.81 19.01 9.37
N ALA A 13 -24.33 18.27 10.38
CA ALA A 13 -23.50 17.47 11.28
C ALA A 13 -23.07 16.10 10.70
N LEU A 14 -23.68 15.63 9.60
CA LEU A 14 -23.40 14.30 9.04
C LEU A 14 -22.30 14.25 7.96
N CYS A 15 -21.77 15.39 7.49
CA CYS A 15 -20.76 15.38 6.43
C CYS A 15 -19.31 15.23 6.91
N PHE A 16 -19.07 15.12 8.21
CA PHE A 16 -17.71 15.06 8.79
C PHE A 16 -17.29 13.68 9.30
N VAL A 17 -18.06 12.62 9.00
CA VAL A 17 -17.62 11.25 9.31
C VAL A 17 -16.55 10.78 8.30
N THR A 18 -15.33 11.17 8.62
CA THR A 18 -14.16 10.28 8.60
C THR A 18 -13.79 9.63 7.27
N SER A 19 -13.18 10.39 6.36
CA SER A 19 -12.07 9.85 5.57
C SER A 19 -10.80 9.81 6.43
N CYS A 20 -10.86 9.11 7.57
CA CYS A 20 -9.64 8.67 8.23
C CYS A 20 -9.11 7.50 7.40
N SER A 21 -8.38 7.80 6.33
CA SER A 21 -7.49 6.84 5.72
C SER A 21 -6.30 6.68 6.65
N SER A 22 -6.53 6.07 7.81
CA SER A 22 -5.44 5.47 8.57
C SER A 22 -4.86 4.39 7.65
N ASP A 23 -3.60 4.54 7.29
CA ASP A 23 -2.85 3.49 6.62
C ASP A 23 -3.04 2.21 7.45
N PRO A 24 -3.60 1.13 6.88
CA PRO A 24 -3.87 -0.08 7.64
C PRO A 24 -2.58 -0.83 7.99
N CYS A 25 -1.43 -0.40 7.46
CA CYS A 25 -0.15 -1.04 7.64
C CYS A 25 0.74 -0.29 8.65
N ASP A 26 1.58 -1.05 9.34
CA ASP A 26 2.63 -0.51 10.19
C ASP A 26 3.71 0.20 9.35
N ASP A 27 4.49 1.08 9.98
CA ASP A 27 5.60 1.78 9.33
C ASP A 27 6.58 0.79 8.65
N GLY A 28 6.93 1.09 7.39
CA GLY A 28 7.78 0.24 6.55
C GLY A 28 7.02 -0.85 5.80
N TYR A 29 5.69 -0.83 5.83
CA TYR A 29 4.81 -1.65 5.02
C TYR A 29 3.84 -0.77 4.23
N SER A 30 3.53 -1.18 3.00
CA SER A 30 2.55 -0.51 2.15
C SER A 30 1.32 -1.40 1.92
N PRO A 31 0.11 -0.81 1.90
CA PRO A 31 -1.12 -1.52 1.58
C PRO A 31 -1.20 -1.86 0.09
N VAL A 32 -1.56 -3.11 -0.21
CA VAL A 32 -1.74 -3.62 -1.56
C VAL A 32 -3.04 -4.41 -1.63
N GLU A 33 -3.88 -4.13 -2.61
CA GLU A 33 -5.09 -4.92 -2.88
C GLU A 33 -4.73 -6.25 -3.56
N ASP A 34 -5.11 -7.36 -2.94
CA ASP A 34 -5.03 -8.72 -3.49
C ASP A 34 -6.39 -9.42 -3.34
N ASN A 35 -7.03 -9.75 -4.47
CA ASN A 35 -8.32 -10.44 -4.49
C ASN A 35 -9.43 -9.78 -3.65
N GLY A 36 -9.45 -8.44 -3.60
CA GLY A 36 -10.42 -7.65 -2.83
C GLY A 36 -10.15 -7.64 -1.33
N THR A 37 -8.95 -8.06 -0.91
CA THR A 37 -8.44 -7.92 0.44
C THR A 37 -7.19 -7.04 0.42
N THR A 38 -7.12 -6.05 1.29
CA THR A 38 -5.89 -5.30 1.51
C THR A 38 -4.90 -6.13 2.30
N ILE A 39 -3.71 -6.35 1.76
CA ILE A 39 -2.55 -6.96 2.45
C ILE A 39 -1.45 -5.92 2.63
N CYS A 40 -0.65 -6.07 3.69
CA CYS A 40 0.51 -5.22 3.93
C CYS A 40 1.78 -5.92 3.44
N LEU A 41 2.44 -5.32 2.44
CA LEU A 41 3.73 -5.80 1.96
C LEU A 41 4.85 -4.92 2.50
N PRO A 42 5.99 -5.50 2.89
CA PRO A 42 7.14 -4.71 3.32
C PRO A 42 7.62 -3.83 2.17
N ASP A 43 8.01 -2.60 2.49
CA ASP A 43 8.60 -1.68 1.54
C ASP A 43 9.97 -2.18 1.09
N TYR A 44 10.23 -2.03 -0.20
CA TYR A 44 11.55 -2.32 -0.75
C TYR A 44 12.56 -1.28 -0.29
N VAL A 45 13.65 -1.76 0.31
CA VAL A 45 14.84 -0.99 0.65
C VAL A 45 16.06 -1.66 0.04
N VAL A 46 16.95 -0.89 -0.56
CA VAL A 46 18.18 -1.39 -1.18
C VAL A 46 19.02 -2.17 -0.16
N GLY A 47 19.44 -3.38 -0.52
CA GLY A 47 20.31 -4.23 0.30
C GLY A 47 19.60 -5.16 1.29
N LEU A 48 18.27 -5.13 1.35
CA LEU A 48 17.45 -5.97 2.23
C LEU A 48 17.53 -7.46 1.82
N GLU A 49 17.91 -7.76 0.57
CA GLU A 49 17.86 -9.11 -0.04
C GLU A 49 18.77 -10.15 0.62
N ARG A 50 19.74 -9.73 1.44
CA ARG A 50 20.81 -10.61 1.96
C ARG A 50 20.32 -11.66 2.96
N ASN A 51 19.12 -11.50 3.51
CA ASN A 51 18.54 -12.43 4.49
C ASN A 51 17.14 -12.93 4.08
N MET A 52 16.76 -12.78 2.81
CA MET A 52 15.40 -13.11 2.36
C MET A 52 15.25 -14.54 1.88
N THR A 53 14.08 -15.11 2.14
CA THR A 53 13.64 -16.36 1.52
C THR A 53 13.34 -16.13 0.03
N SER A 54 13.55 -17.17 -0.79
CA SER A 54 13.07 -17.16 -2.18
C SER A 54 11.54 -16.94 -2.21
N LYS A 55 11.08 -16.19 -3.21
CA LYS A 55 9.69 -15.78 -3.48
C LYS A 55 9.07 -14.78 -2.51
N THR A 56 9.86 -14.04 -1.74
CA THR A 56 9.34 -12.95 -0.90
C THR A 56 8.89 -11.76 -1.77
N LYS A 57 7.71 -11.19 -1.46
CA LYS A 57 7.14 -10.03 -2.16
C LYS A 57 7.37 -8.74 -1.37
N PHE A 58 7.59 -7.64 -2.08
CA PHE A 58 7.80 -6.30 -1.54
C PHE A 58 7.00 -5.28 -2.34
N PHE A 59 6.72 -4.14 -1.72
CA PHE A 59 6.20 -2.98 -2.42
C PHE A 59 7.34 -2.06 -2.84
N HIS A 60 7.43 -1.75 -4.13
CA HIS A 60 8.33 -0.75 -4.68
C HIS A 60 7.54 0.43 -5.23
N ARG A 61 7.86 1.64 -4.76
CA ARG A 61 7.10 2.86 -5.09
C ARG A 61 6.91 3.10 -6.59
N GLN A 62 7.87 2.72 -7.44
CA GLN A 62 7.79 2.92 -8.89
C GLN A 62 7.37 1.67 -9.68
N HIS A 63 7.50 0.48 -9.08
CA HIS A 63 7.30 -0.79 -9.80
C HIS A 63 6.14 -1.63 -9.22
N GLY A 64 5.45 -1.12 -8.19
CA GLY A 64 4.38 -1.84 -7.50
C GLY A 64 4.92 -3.06 -6.77
N VAL A 65 4.18 -4.17 -6.82
CA VAL A 65 4.61 -5.42 -6.19
C VAL A 65 5.76 -6.04 -6.98
N ILE A 66 6.86 -6.29 -6.28
CA ILE A 66 8.05 -6.96 -6.81
C ILE A 66 8.32 -8.23 -6.01
N THR A 67 8.87 -9.25 -6.65
CA THR A 67 9.17 -10.54 -6.03
C THR A 67 10.67 -10.80 -6.12
N TYR A 68 11.28 -11.15 -5.00
CA TYR A 68 12.65 -11.63 -4.95
C TYR A 68 12.67 -13.15 -5.14
N ASP A 69 13.42 -13.63 -6.11
CA ASP A 69 13.69 -15.05 -6.27
C ASP A 69 15.14 -15.28 -6.67
N ASN A 70 15.90 -15.94 -5.79
CA ASN A 70 17.27 -16.40 -6.03
C ASN A 70 18.20 -15.35 -6.70
N GLY A 71 18.28 -14.14 -6.13
CA GLY A 71 19.13 -13.05 -6.64
C GLY A 71 18.51 -12.21 -7.76
N THR A 72 17.29 -12.52 -8.18
CA THR A 72 16.56 -11.82 -9.24
C THR A 72 15.32 -11.14 -8.68
N TRP A 73 15.06 -9.93 -9.16
CA TRP A 73 13.82 -9.19 -8.90
C TRP A 73 12.93 -9.19 -10.14
N THR A 74 11.69 -9.62 -9.96
CA THR A 74 10.66 -9.56 -11.00
C THR A 74 9.49 -8.68 -10.58
N ASN A 75 8.91 -7.94 -11.52
CA ASN A 75 7.68 -7.18 -11.28
C ASN A 75 6.44 -8.07 -11.47
N GLN A 76 5.26 -7.50 -11.21
CA GLN A 76 3.96 -8.17 -11.41
C GLN A 76 3.69 -8.65 -12.85
N PHE A 77 4.40 -8.14 -13.85
CA PHE A 77 4.30 -8.54 -15.25
C PHE A 77 5.29 -9.67 -15.62
N GLY A 78 6.14 -10.09 -14.69
CA GLY A 78 7.18 -11.11 -14.92
C GLY A 78 8.47 -10.56 -15.53
N GLU A 79 8.62 -9.24 -15.64
CA GLU A 79 9.83 -8.62 -16.18
C GLU A 79 10.94 -8.60 -15.13
N ASN A 80 12.17 -8.90 -15.54
CA ASN A 80 13.36 -8.81 -14.68
C ASN A 80 13.79 -7.33 -14.55
N ILE A 81 13.70 -6.80 -13.34
CA ILE A 81 14.02 -5.41 -13.01
C ILE A 81 15.25 -5.28 -12.09
N THR A 82 16.02 -6.36 -11.93
CA THR A 82 17.16 -6.42 -10.99
C THR A 82 18.18 -5.31 -11.22
N THR A 83 18.46 -4.96 -12.47
CA THR A 83 19.41 -3.91 -12.82
C THR A 83 18.87 -2.51 -12.52
N LEU A 84 17.55 -2.33 -12.59
CA LEU A 84 16.89 -1.05 -12.32
C LEU A 84 16.93 -0.74 -10.81
N LEU A 85 16.72 -1.75 -9.97
CA LEU A 85 16.73 -1.62 -8.51
C LEU A 85 18.15 -1.45 -7.94
N LYS A 86 19.19 -1.95 -8.62
CA LYS A 86 20.60 -1.78 -8.20
C LYS A 86 21.18 -0.40 -8.52
N ALA A 87 20.51 0.39 -9.37
CA ALA A 87 20.98 1.70 -9.82
C ALA A 87 20.44 2.87 -8.98
N GLN A 88 19.59 2.58 -7.99
CA GLN A 88 19.03 3.55 -7.03
C GLN A 88 19.91 3.68 -5.80
#